data_AF-A0A2N1N5L7-F1
#
_entry.id   AF-A0A2N1N5L7-F1
#
_cell.length_a   1.000
_cell.length_b   1.000
_cell.length_c   1.000
_cell.angle_alpha   90.00
_cell.angle_beta   90.00
_cell.angle_gamma   90.00
#
_symmetry.space_group_name_H-M   'P 1'
#
loop_
_entity.id
_entity.type
_entity.pdbx_description
1 polymer ?
#
loop_
_entity_poly.entity_id
_entity_poly.type
_entity_poly.pdbx_seq_one_letter_code
_entity_poly.pdbx_strand_id
1 'polypeptide(L)'
;MYYDSLEQEVVDLHYLTRENARRLVINSVKKSHSRKILCVKFITGRGNHINSTGERGVLYEKFPSWMRDSEIKYLVQDYEIYDGYYLVYLHSSNKGACANKSCALLSFLVLLLLVVLVVIFILYISDISYNLLSSSLGDYLDYYKITYSNTNN
;
A
#
# COMPACT_ATOMS: atom_id res chain seq x y z
N MET A 1 6.19 10.84 31.83
CA MET A 1 4.79 10.47 32.10
C MET A 1 3.89 11.01 30.98
N TYR A 2 4.14 10.60 29.72
CA TYR A 2 3.42 11.08 28.52
C TYR A 2 2.44 10.01 27.94
N TYR A 3 2.52 8.78 28.44
CA TYR A 3 1.88 7.62 27.82
C TYR A 3 0.53 7.23 28.44
N ASP A 4 0.14 7.86 29.55
CA ASP A 4 -1.08 7.53 30.31
C ASP A 4 -2.39 7.89 29.56
N SER A 5 -2.31 8.75 28.55
CA SER A 5 -3.46 9.23 27.76
C SER A 5 -3.55 8.65 26.34
N LEU A 6 -2.69 7.69 25.98
CA LEU A 6 -2.78 7.07 24.65
C LEU A 6 -3.88 6.02 24.62
N GLU A 7 -4.65 6.00 23.53
CA GLU A 7 -5.56 4.89 23.23
C GLU A 7 -4.74 3.59 23.04
N GLN A 8 -5.07 2.56 23.82
CA GLN A 8 -4.31 1.30 23.86
C GLN A 8 -5.11 0.19 23.21
N GLU A 9 -4.53 -0.49 22.21
CA GLU A 9 -5.07 -1.77 21.74
C GLU A 9 -4.66 -2.85 22.75
N VAL A 10 -5.63 -3.58 23.31
CA VAL A 10 -5.39 -4.63 24.29
C VAL A 10 -5.41 -5.99 23.58
N VAL A 11 -4.36 -6.77 23.77
CA VAL A 11 -4.20 -8.10 23.17
C VAL A 11 -3.97 -9.12 24.29
N ASP A 12 -4.87 -10.08 24.40
CA ASP A 12 -4.77 -11.14 25.39
C ASP A 12 -4.05 -12.38 24.84
N LEU A 13 -2.98 -12.79 25.51
CA LEU A 13 -2.14 -13.92 25.12
C LEU A 13 -2.27 -15.11 26.08
N HIS A 14 -2.95 -14.97 27.23
CA HIS A 14 -2.70 -15.82 28.38
C HIS A 14 -3.17 -17.29 28.21
N TYR A 15 -4.06 -17.57 27.26
CA TYR A 15 -4.53 -18.92 26.93
C TYR A 15 -3.82 -19.55 25.71
N LEU A 16 -2.82 -18.89 25.15
CA LEU A 16 -2.18 -19.33 23.92
C LEU A 16 -0.91 -20.15 24.21
N THR A 17 -0.63 -21.09 23.32
CA THR A 17 0.69 -21.72 23.27
C THR A 17 1.74 -20.67 22.92
N ARG A 18 3.00 -20.91 23.30
CA ARG A 18 4.12 -20.00 23.04
C ARG A 18 4.21 -19.55 21.57
N GLU A 19 4.07 -20.49 20.64
CA GLU A 19 4.19 -20.19 19.21
C GLU A 19 2.99 -19.38 18.70
N ASN A 20 1.77 -19.72 19.14
CA ASN A 20 0.57 -18.96 18.79
C ASN A 20 0.60 -17.55 19.38
N ALA A 21 1.08 -17.40 20.61
CA ALA A 21 1.27 -16.11 21.26
C ALA A 21 2.29 -15.25 20.50
N ARG A 22 3.47 -15.79 20.16
CA ARG A 22 4.48 -15.07 19.37
C ARG A 22 3.92 -14.59 18.04
N ARG A 23 3.24 -15.47 17.30
CA ARG A 23 2.63 -15.12 16.02
C ARG A 23 1.55 -14.04 16.16
N LEU A 24 0.72 -14.12 17.21
CA LEU A 24 -0.27 -13.10 17.50
C LEU A 24 0.37 -11.76 17.85
N VAL A 25 1.46 -11.75 18.63
CA VAL A 25 2.23 -10.55 18.96
C VAL A 25 2.78 -9.89 17.70
N ILE A 26 3.47 -10.64 16.84
CA ILE A 26 4.03 -10.12 15.58
C ILE A 26 2.92 -9.50 14.71
N ASN A 27 1.81 -10.22 14.53
CA ASN A 27 0.69 -9.74 13.72
C ASN A 27 0.04 -8.49 14.33
N SER A 28 -0.13 -8.46 15.65
CA SER A 28 -0.76 -7.34 16.36
C SER A 28 0.11 -6.10 16.30
N VAL A 29 1.43 -6.21 16.43
CA VAL A 29 2.36 -5.08 16.27
C VAL A 29 2.28 -4.52 14.85
N LYS A 30 2.35 -5.37 13.81
CA LYS A 30 2.23 -4.93 12.41
C LYS A 30 0.88 -4.25 12.13
N LYS A 31 -0.22 -4.83 12.63
CA LYS A 31 -1.57 -4.29 12.47
C LYS A 31 -1.76 -2.97 13.22
N SER A 32 -1.29 -2.87 14.46
CA SER A 32 -1.40 -1.65 15.27
C SER A 32 -0.59 -0.51 14.65
N HIS A 33 0.64 -0.80 14.22
CA HIS A 33 1.49 0.17 13.53
C HIS A 33 0.84 0.68 12.22
N SER A 34 0.23 -0.20 11.41
CA SER A 34 -0.45 0.21 10.17
C SER A 34 -1.69 1.08 10.43
N ARG A 35 -2.33 0.91 11.59
CA ARG A 35 -3.46 1.71 12.08
C ARG A 35 -3.02 2.98 12.83
N LYS A 36 -1.72 3.25 12.94
CA LYS A 36 -1.13 4.36 13.69
C LYS A 36 -1.46 4.33 15.19
N ILE A 37 -1.68 3.14 15.74
CA ILE A 37 -1.78 2.94 17.19
C ILE A 37 -0.37 2.92 17.76
N LEU A 38 -0.12 3.79 18.74
CA LEU A 38 1.21 4.02 19.29
C LEU A 38 1.52 3.13 20.49
N CYS A 39 0.50 2.55 21.13
CA CYS A 39 0.65 1.74 22.32
C CYS A 39 -0.22 0.49 22.24
N VAL A 40 0.38 -0.67 22.49
CA VAL A 40 -0.33 -1.95 22.55
C VAL A 40 -0.06 -2.59 23.91
N LYS A 41 -1.13 -2.96 24.62
CA LYS A 41 -1.06 -3.66 25.89
C LYS A 41 -1.19 -5.16 25.64
N PHE A 42 -0.13 -5.92 25.91
CA PHE A 42 -0.13 -7.37 25.79
C PHE A 42 -0.30 -8.03 27.15
N ILE A 43 -1.41 -8.72 27.38
CA ILE A 43 -1.66 -9.48 28.60
C ILE A 43 -1.01 -10.86 28.43
N THR A 44 0.13 -11.05 29.08
CA THR A 44 0.90 -12.32 29.03
C THR A 44 0.51 -13.30 30.13
N GLY A 45 -0.31 -12.85 31.09
CA GLY A 45 -0.53 -13.54 32.35
C GLY A 45 0.63 -13.29 33.33
N ARG A 46 0.39 -13.53 34.62
CA ARG A 46 1.41 -13.39 35.66
C ARG A 46 2.46 -14.50 35.53
N GLY A 47 3.72 -14.15 35.83
CA GLY A 47 4.84 -15.11 35.83
C GLY A 47 4.60 -16.34 36.73
N ASN A 48 3.70 -16.27 37.71
CA ASN A 48 3.41 -17.37 38.62
C ASN A 48 2.34 -18.37 38.14
N HIS A 49 1.67 -18.12 37.02
CA HIS A 49 0.68 -19.06 36.48
C HIS A 49 1.34 -20.21 35.70
N ILE A 50 0.90 -21.42 36.00
CA ILE A 50 1.28 -22.65 35.29
C ILE A 50 0.39 -22.75 34.05
N ASN A 51 1.00 -22.88 32.87
CA ASN A 51 0.27 -23.06 31.61
C ASN A 51 -0.27 -24.49 31.48
N SER A 52 -1.01 -24.76 30.40
CA SER A 52 -1.58 -26.08 30.11
C SER A 52 -0.54 -27.19 29.90
N THR A 53 0.75 -26.85 29.77
CA THR A 53 1.87 -27.80 29.63
C THR A 53 2.66 -27.98 30.93
N GLY A 54 2.20 -27.40 32.05
CA GLY A 54 2.87 -27.51 33.35
C GLY A 54 4.02 -26.52 33.56
N GLU A 55 4.30 -25.66 32.59
CA GLU A 55 5.39 -24.69 32.66
C GLU A 55 4.89 -23.34 33.19
N ARG A 56 5.64 -22.76 34.13
CA ARG A 56 5.29 -21.51 34.80
C ARG A 56 5.78 -20.31 33.99
N GLY A 57 4.94 -19.28 33.81
CA GLY A 57 5.38 -17.96 33.36
C GLY A 57 5.98 -17.86 31.94
N VAL A 58 5.85 -18.90 31.12
CA VAL A 58 6.59 -19.04 29.85
C VAL A 58 6.37 -17.86 28.90
N LEU A 59 5.14 -17.37 28.76
CA LEU A 59 4.86 -16.24 27.87
C LEU A 59 5.48 -14.95 28.42
N TYR A 60 5.28 -14.69 29.71
CA TYR A 60 5.82 -13.52 30.41
C TYR A 60 7.35 -13.44 30.28
N GLU A 61 8.05 -14.56 30.41
CA GLU A 61 9.52 -14.63 30.29
C GLU A 61 10.03 -14.54 28.85
N LYS A 62 9.29 -15.13 27.89
CA LYS A 62 9.71 -15.14 26.48
C LYS A 62 9.36 -13.86 25.75
N PHE A 63 8.36 -13.10 26.22
CA PHE A 63 7.87 -11.91 25.55
C PHE A 63 8.95 -10.89 25.16
N PRO A 64 9.93 -10.53 26.02
CA PRO A 64 10.99 -9.58 25.65
C PRO A 64 11.83 -10.00 24.44
N SER A 65 12.01 -11.32 24.23
CA SER A 65 12.75 -11.83 23.06
C SER A 65 11.98 -11.61 21.75
N TRP A 66 10.65 -11.58 21.80
CA TRP A 66 9.82 -11.33 20.62
C TRP A 66 9.85 -9.87 20.20
N MET A 67 10.05 -8.94 21.14
CA MET A 67 10.24 -7.53 20.80
C MET A 67 11.51 -7.27 19.96
N ARG A 68 12.46 -8.23 19.97
CA ARG A 68 13.69 -8.19 19.16
C ARG A 68 13.58 -9.00 17.88
N ASP A 69 12.42 -9.59 17.59
CA ASP A 69 12.18 -10.38 16.39
C ASP A 69 12.44 -9.54 15.14
N SER A 70 13.14 -10.10 14.15
CA SER A 70 13.55 -9.38 12.94
C SER A 70 12.36 -8.83 12.15
N GLU A 71 11.17 -9.42 12.31
CA GLU A 71 9.95 -8.98 11.64
C GLU A 71 9.34 -7.69 12.22
N ILE A 72 9.60 -7.37 13.49
CA ILE A 72 8.94 -6.26 14.19
C ILE A 72 9.89 -5.33 14.96
N LYS A 73 11.17 -5.68 15.15
CA LYS A 73 12.13 -4.88 15.93
C LYS A 73 12.29 -3.43 15.50
N TYR A 74 11.98 -3.13 14.23
CA TYR A 74 12.06 -1.77 13.66
C TYR A 74 10.75 -0.99 13.78
N LEU A 75 9.67 -1.65 14.23
CA LEU A 75 8.37 -1.04 14.51
C LEU A 75 8.23 -0.72 16.00
N VAL A 76 8.88 -1.50 16.86
CA VAL A 76 8.89 -1.33 18.32
C VAL A 76 9.90 -0.25 18.69
N GLN A 77 9.44 0.78 19.38
CA GLN A 77 10.29 1.84 19.93
C GLN A 77 10.84 1.44 21.29
N ASP A 78 9.97 1.01 22.20
CA ASP A 78 10.33 0.58 23.55
C ASP A 78 9.19 -0.29 24.15
N TYR A 79 9.41 -0.86 25.33
CA TYR A 79 8.37 -1.50 26.11
C TYR A 79 8.59 -1.35 27.61
N GLU A 80 7.48 -1.29 28.36
CA GLU A 80 7.47 -1.31 29.81
C GLU A 80 6.86 -2.61 30.34
N ILE A 81 7.40 -3.06 31.47
CA ILE A 81 7.04 -4.34 32.08
C ILE A 81 6.17 -4.06 33.31
N TYR A 82 5.06 -4.79 33.42
CA TYR A 82 4.13 -4.71 34.55
C TYR A 82 3.76 -6.12 35.04
N ASP A 83 3.17 -6.22 36.22
CA ASP A 83 2.69 -7.51 36.73
C ASP A 83 1.57 -8.09 35.84
N GLY A 84 1.94 -9.09 35.02
CA GLY A 84 1.03 -9.82 34.16
C GLY A 84 0.84 -9.27 32.75
N TYR A 85 1.48 -8.15 32.39
CA TYR A 85 1.37 -7.57 31.05
C TYR A 85 2.58 -6.70 30.67
N TYR A 86 2.67 -6.39 29.37
CA TYR A 86 3.64 -5.47 28.80
C TYR A 86 2.92 -4.33 28.07
N LEU A 87 3.41 -3.10 28.21
CA LEU A 87 3.06 -1.99 27.32
C LEU A 87 4.13 -1.88 26.25
N VAL A 88 3.75 -1.99 25.00
CA VAL A 88 4.67 -1.90 23.86
C VAL A 88 4.39 -0.61 23.12
N TYR A 89 5.41 0.24 23.04
CA TYR A 89 5.36 1.51 22.33
C TYR A 89 5.88 1.31 20.91
N LEU A 90 5.09 1.74 19.94
CA LEU A 90 5.41 1.63 18.53
C LEU A 90 5.89 2.97 17.99
N HIS A 91 6.85 2.93 17.07
CA HIS A 91 7.22 4.12 16.32
C HIS A 91 5.98 4.69 15.62
N SER A 92 5.82 6.02 15.70
CA SER A 92 4.85 6.70 14.85
C SER A 92 5.14 6.34 13.39
N SER A 93 4.14 5.80 12.70
CA SER A 93 4.23 5.53 11.27
C SER A 93 4.30 6.87 10.53
N ASN A 94 5.50 7.45 10.48
CA ASN A 94 5.82 8.66 9.71
C ASN A 94 5.96 8.35 8.21
N LYS A 95 5.72 7.10 7.81
CA LYS A 95 5.56 6.78 6.40
C LYS A 95 4.18 7.28 5.98
N GLY A 96 4.20 8.43 5.29
CA GLY A 96 3.03 9.06 4.71
C GLY A 96 2.02 8.03 4.23
N ALA A 97 0.79 8.17 4.73
CA ALA A 97 -0.34 7.46 4.17
C ALA A 97 -0.32 7.66 2.64
N CYS A 98 -0.54 6.58 1.89
CA CYS A 98 -0.77 6.56 0.44
C CYS A 98 0.45 6.38 -0.50
N ALA A 99 1.26 5.33 -0.35
CA ALA A 99 2.12 4.89 -1.47
C ALA A 99 1.44 3.85 -2.39
N ASN A 100 0.40 3.14 -1.94
CA ASN A 100 -0.04 1.94 -2.68
C ASN A 100 -1.33 2.17 -3.48
N LYS A 101 -2.27 2.99 -2.97
CA LYS A 101 -3.51 3.34 -3.70
C LYS A 101 -3.30 4.51 -4.68
N SER A 102 -2.39 5.43 -4.34
CA SER A 102 -2.07 6.59 -5.17
C SER A 102 -1.35 6.17 -6.46
N CYS A 103 -0.44 5.20 -6.40
CA CYS A 103 0.30 4.72 -7.58
C CYS A 103 -0.58 4.02 -8.61
N ALA A 104 -1.62 3.29 -8.20
CA ALA A 104 -2.55 2.65 -9.14
C ALA A 104 -3.40 3.69 -9.89
N LEU A 105 -3.89 4.72 -9.18
CA LEU A 105 -4.66 5.81 -9.79
C LEU A 105 -3.78 6.66 -10.70
N LEU A 106 -2.55 6.99 -10.27
CA LEU A 106 -1.57 7.69 -11.09
C LEU A 106 -1.24 6.90 -12.37
N SER A 107 -1.01 5.59 -12.24
CA SER A 107 -0.75 4.69 -13.38
C SER A 107 -1.93 4.65 -14.36
N PHE A 108 -3.16 4.58 -13.84
CA PHE A 108 -4.37 4.64 -14.66
C PHE A 108 -4.51 5.99 -15.38
N LEU A 109 -4.25 7.10 -14.71
CA LEU A 109 -4.29 8.43 -15.32
C LEU A 109 -3.22 8.60 -16.41
N VAL A 110 -2.02 8.08 -16.19
CA VAL A 110 -0.95 8.09 -17.21
C VAL A 110 -1.36 7.25 -18.43
N LEU A 111 -1.92 6.06 -18.22
CA LEU A 111 -2.42 5.22 -19.31
C LEU A 111 -3.54 5.92 -20.08
N LEU A 112 -4.49 6.54 -19.38
CA LEU A 112 -5.59 7.28 -20.00
C LEU A 112 -5.06 8.46 -20.84
N LEU A 113 -4.09 9.21 -20.31
CA LEU A 113 -3.45 10.30 -21.03
C LEU A 113 -2.76 9.82 -22.31
N LEU A 114 -2.04 8.69 -22.25
CA LEU A 114 -1.40 8.09 -23.43
C LEU A 114 -2.43 7.70 -24.50
N VAL A 115 -3.55 7.09 -24.10
CA VAL A 115 -4.63 6.73 -25.05
C VAL A 115 -5.19 7.99 -25.72
N VAL A 116 -5.44 9.05 -24.97
CA VAL A 116 -5.92 10.33 -25.54
C VAL A 116 -4.92 10.91 -26.54
N LEU A 117 -3.62 10.90 -26.22
CA LEU A 117 -2.58 11.37 -27.14
C LEU A 117 -2.52 10.54 -28.43
N VAL A 118 -2.67 9.22 -28.34
CA VAL A 118 -2.71 8.35 -29.52
C VAL A 118 -3.93 8.66 -30.40
N VAL A 119 -5.10 8.88 -29.79
CA VAL A 119 -6.32 9.25 -30.54
C VAL A 119 -6.12 10.59 -31.25
N ILE A 120 -5.60 11.60 -30.57
CA ILE A 120 -5.30 12.92 -31.16
C ILE A 120 -4.31 12.77 -32.33
N PHE A 121 -3.26 11.96 -32.16
CA PHE A 121 -2.27 11.70 -33.19
C PHE A 121 -2.89 11.02 -34.43
N ILE A 122 -3.77 10.03 -34.25
CA ILE A 122 -4.48 9.37 -35.36
C ILE A 122 -5.37 10.37 -36.11
N LEU A 123 -6.10 11.22 -35.40
CA LEU A 123 -6.94 12.25 -36.02
C LEU A 123 -6.10 13.26 -36.81
N TYR A 124 -4.96 13.67 -36.27
CA TYR A 124 -4.01 14.56 -36.95
C TYR A 124 -3.46 13.94 -38.25
N ILE A 125 -3.03 12.68 -38.22
CA ILE A 125 -2.58 11.97 -39.43
C ILE A 125 -3.72 11.82 -40.45
N SER A 126 -4.93 11.55 -39.98
CA SER A 126 -6.12 11.43 -40.85
C SER A 126 -6.44 12.75 -41.56
N ASP A 127 -6.36 13.88 -40.85
CA ASP A 127 -6.57 15.22 -41.40
C ASP A 127 -5.51 15.56 -42.46
N ILE A 128 -4.23 15.35 -42.17
CA ILE A 128 -3.14 15.53 -43.16
C ILE A 128 -3.39 14.66 -44.40
N SER A 129 -3.75 13.40 -44.22
CA SER A 129 -3.98 12.46 -45.32
C SER A 129 -5.17 12.90 -46.17
N TYR A 130 -6.26 13.36 -45.54
CA TYR A 130 -7.43 13.89 -46.23
C TYR A 130 -7.08 15.13 -47.06
N ASN A 131 -6.35 16.08 -46.47
CA ASN A 131 -5.91 17.29 -47.17
C ASN A 131 -5.04 16.96 -48.39
N LEU A 132 -4.09 16.04 -48.26
CA LEU A 132 -3.23 15.61 -49.36
C LEU A 132 -4.03 14.93 -50.49
N LEU A 133 -4.95 14.03 -50.15
CA LEU A 133 -5.80 13.34 -51.12
C LEU A 133 -6.73 14.31 -51.85
N SER A 134 -7.34 15.26 -51.12
CA SER A 134 -8.24 16.26 -51.69
C SER A 134 -7.52 17.17 -52.69
N SER A 135 -6.30 17.60 -52.38
CA SER A 135 -5.44 18.38 -53.29
C SER A 135 -5.12 17.57 -54.55
N SER A 136 -4.70 16.31 -54.41
CA SER A 136 -4.37 15.46 -55.55
C SER A 136 -5.57 15.17 -56.44
N LEU A 137 -6.77 15.01 -55.87
CA LEU A 137 -7.99 14.82 -56.64
C LEU A 137 -8.40 16.11 -57.38
N GLY A 138 -8.20 17.27 -56.75
CA GLY A 138 -8.40 18.57 -57.40
C GLY A 138 -7.55 18.71 -58.66
N ASP A 139 -6.25 18.47 -58.53
CA ASP A 139 -5.31 18.52 -59.66
C ASP A 139 -5.68 17.53 -60.77
N TYR A 140 -6.11 16.31 -60.40
CA TYR A 140 -6.54 15.30 -61.36
C TYR A 140 -7.81 15.69 -62.13
N LEU A 141 -8.80 16.26 -61.44
CA LEU A 141 -10.05 16.71 -62.06
C LEU A 141 -9.82 17.90 -63.00
N ASP A 142 -8.95 18.84 -62.62
CA ASP A 142 -8.58 19.97 -63.46
C ASP A 142 -7.85 19.50 -64.73
N TYR A 143 -6.91 18.55 -64.60
CA TYR A 143 -6.25 17.94 -65.76
C TYR A 143 -7.25 17.26 -66.73
N TYR A 144 -8.20 16.47 -66.21
CA TYR A 144 -9.20 15.80 -67.04
C TYR A 144 -10.12 16.81 -67.74
N LYS A 145 -10.55 17.87 -67.04
CA LYS A 145 -11.38 18.94 -67.60
C LYS A 145 -10.70 19.66 -68.76
N ILE A 146 -9.40 19.98 -68.62
CA ILE A 146 -8.60 20.59 -69.69
C ILE A 146 -8.50 19.64 -70.88
N THR A 147 -8.19 18.36 -70.64
CA THR A 147 -7.99 17.36 -71.70
C THR A 147 -9.28 17.13 -72.50
N TYR A 148 -10.42 16.96 -71.82
CA TYR A 148 -11.71 16.74 -72.47
C TYR A 148 -12.21 17.97 -73.26
N SER A 149 -11.94 19.18 -72.75
CA SER A 149 -12.26 20.43 -73.46
C SER A 149 -11.43 20.59 -74.73
N ASN A 150 -10.20 20.08 -74.77
CA ASN A 150 -9.33 20.17 -75.95
C ASN A 150 -9.64 19.11 -77.01
N THR A 151 -10.27 17.98 -76.66
CA THR A 151 -10.63 16.92 -77.62
C THR A 151 -11.98 17.12 -78.30
N ASN A 152 -12.83 18.02 -77.78
CA ASN A 152 -14.18 18.29 -78.30
C ASN A 152 -14.29 19.60 -79.11
N ASN A 153 -13.15 20.21 -79.47
CA ASN A 153 -13.03 21.33 -80.42
C ASN A 153 -12.34 20.83 -81.69
#